data_AF-A0A5C9ET73-F1
#
_entry.id   AF-A0A5C9ET73-F1
#
_cell.length_a   1.000
_cell.length_b   1.000
_cell.length_c   1.000
_cell.angle_alpha   90.00
_cell.angle_beta   90.00
_cell.angle_gamma   90.00
#
_symmetry.space_group_name_H-M   'P 1'
#
loop_
_entity.id
_entity.type
_entity.pdbx_description
1 polymer ?
#
loop_
_entity_poly.entity_id
_entity_poly.type
_entity_poly.pdbx_seq_one_letter_code
_entity_poly.pdbx_strand_id
1 'polypeptide(L)'
;MCTEGGSAYIKEQNEEVGFDRVVVAACTPKTHQPVFHAILEEISLPPRYLEFVNIREHCSFVHQQEKEEATQKSIELIKAGISRARLLEDVPTKTVPVKPEALVIGGGIAGLTSAIDLADAGYKVHLVEKKTTIGGRMSQLDRTFPTDDCSI
;
A
#
# COMPACT_ATOMS: atom_id res chain seq x y z
N MET A 1 -10.94 -1.93 13.23
CA MET A 1 -11.41 -1.50 11.90
C MET A 1 -10.78 -2.29 10.76
N CYS A 2 -9.45 -2.36 10.61
CA CYS A 2 -8.82 -3.13 9.51
C CYS A 2 -8.69 -4.65 9.77
N THR A 3 -9.38 -5.17 10.77
CA THR A 3 -9.44 -6.60 11.11
C THR A 3 -10.66 -7.23 10.44
N GLU A 4 -10.72 -8.55 10.32
CA GLU A 4 -11.88 -9.27 9.78
C GLU A 4 -13.20 -8.85 10.46
N GLY A 5 -13.21 -8.76 11.79
CA GLY A 5 -14.39 -8.30 12.53
C GLY A 5 -14.78 -6.84 12.23
N GLY A 6 -13.81 -5.97 11.90
CA GLY A 6 -14.11 -4.60 11.49
C GLY A 6 -14.68 -4.53 10.07
N SER A 7 -14.18 -5.37 9.16
CA SER A 7 -14.74 -5.52 7.81
C SER A 7 -16.15 -6.08 7.85
N ALA A 8 -16.40 -7.11 8.66
CA ALA A 8 -17.73 -7.69 8.85
C ALA A 8 -18.72 -6.64 9.38
N TYR A 9 -18.31 -5.87 10.40
CA TYR A 9 -19.12 -4.79 10.94
C TYR A 9 -19.54 -3.76 9.89
N ILE A 10 -18.62 -3.31 9.01
CA ILE A 10 -18.96 -2.35 7.95
C ILE A 10 -20.01 -2.93 6.98
N LYS A 11 -19.90 -4.22 6.65
CA LYS A 11 -20.85 -4.90 5.76
C LYS A 11 -22.23 -5.00 6.39
N GLU A 12 -22.31 -5.47 7.62
CA GLU A 12 -23.55 -5.58 8.39
C GLU A 12 -24.25 -4.22 8.49
N GLN A 13 -23.50 -3.16 8.77
CA GLN A 13 -24.07 -1.80 8.84
C GLN A 13 -24.55 -1.28 7.48
N ASN A 14 -23.92 -1.70 6.37
CA ASN A 14 -24.41 -1.33 5.04
C ASN A 14 -25.71 -2.05 4.69
N GLU A 15 -25.84 -3.32 5.07
CA GLU A 15 -27.08 -4.09 4.88
C GLU A 15 -28.25 -3.52 5.70
N GLU A 16 -27.96 -3.03 6.91
CA GLU A 16 -28.96 -2.48 7.81
C GLU A 16 -29.41 -1.06 7.42
N VAL A 17 -28.47 -0.18 7.07
CA VAL A 17 -28.73 1.26 6.87
C VAL A 17 -28.70 1.68 5.40
N GLY A 18 -27.86 1.06 4.57
CA GLY A 18 -27.64 1.42 3.17
C GLY A 18 -26.96 2.78 3.00
N PHE A 19 -25.64 2.84 3.21
CA PHE A 19 -24.87 4.07 2.99
C PHE A 19 -24.21 4.10 1.60
N ASP A 20 -23.96 5.30 1.08
CA ASP A 20 -23.35 5.51 -0.24
C ASP A 20 -21.94 6.10 -0.17
N ARG A 21 -21.47 6.47 1.03
CA ARG A 21 -20.12 7.00 1.31
C ARG A 21 -19.59 6.42 2.61
N VAL A 22 -18.28 6.21 2.67
CA VAL A 22 -17.61 5.67 3.87
C VAL A 22 -16.49 6.60 4.29
N VAL A 23 -16.50 7.04 5.55
CA VAL A 23 -15.40 7.81 6.15
C VAL A 23 -14.71 6.95 7.20
N VAL A 24 -13.43 6.67 7.02
CA VAL A 24 -12.63 5.87 7.96
C VAL A 24 -11.64 6.77 8.69
N ALA A 25 -11.92 7.05 9.97
CA ALA A 25 -11.02 7.78 10.84
C ALA A 25 -10.07 6.82 11.56
N ALA A 26 -8.85 6.65 11.04
CA ALA A 26 -7.88 5.70 11.55
C ALA A 26 -6.43 6.10 11.24
N CYS A 27 -5.71 5.23 10.53
CA CYS A 27 -4.30 5.39 10.16
C CYS A 27 -4.14 6.08 8.80
N THR A 28 -2.90 6.16 8.35
CA THR A 28 -2.56 6.66 7.01
C THR A 28 -3.23 5.85 5.90
N PRO A 29 -3.78 6.51 4.86
CA PRO A 29 -4.32 5.81 3.69
C PRO A 29 -3.26 4.99 2.95
N LYS A 30 -1.97 5.36 3.06
CA LYS A 30 -0.89 4.69 2.33
C LYS A 30 -0.78 3.19 2.60
N THR A 31 -1.16 2.73 3.80
CA THR A 31 -1.07 1.31 4.17
C THR A 31 -2.38 0.56 3.97
N HIS A 32 -3.50 1.12 4.43
CA HIS A 32 -4.75 0.36 4.53
C HIS A 32 -5.82 0.78 3.51
N GLN A 33 -5.59 1.79 2.68
CA GLN A 33 -6.54 2.15 1.63
C GLN A 33 -6.95 0.98 0.73
N PRO A 34 -6.03 0.11 0.25
CA PRO A 34 -6.41 -1.05 -0.55
C PRO A 34 -7.35 -2.02 0.17
N VAL A 35 -7.21 -2.18 1.49
CA VAL A 35 -8.06 -3.06 2.29
C VAL A 35 -9.51 -2.53 2.31
N PHE A 36 -9.70 -1.25 2.55
CA PHE A 36 -11.05 -0.68 2.57
C PHE A 36 -11.64 -0.53 1.17
N HIS A 37 -10.83 -0.33 0.13
CA HIS A 37 -11.33 -0.43 -1.25
C HIS A 37 -11.94 -1.81 -1.52
N ALA A 38 -11.27 -2.90 -1.14
CA ALA A 38 -11.81 -4.25 -1.30
C ALA A 38 -13.12 -4.44 -0.53
N ILE A 39 -13.21 -3.91 0.70
CA ILE A 39 -14.47 -3.95 1.48
C ILE A 39 -15.61 -3.23 0.75
N LEU A 40 -15.33 -2.04 0.18
CA LEU A 40 -16.32 -1.28 -0.58
C LEU A 40 -16.78 -2.03 -1.83
N GLU A 41 -15.86 -2.65 -2.56
CA GLU A 41 -16.18 -3.48 -3.73
C GLU A 41 -17.09 -4.65 -3.36
N GLU A 42 -16.82 -5.32 -2.24
CA GLU A 42 -17.64 -6.44 -1.76
C GLU A 42 -19.07 -6.03 -1.38
N ILE A 43 -19.27 -4.79 -0.93
CA ILE A 43 -20.61 -4.22 -0.67
C ILE A 43 -21.19 -3.45 -1.85
N SER A 44 -20.62 -3.63 -3.05
CA SER A 44 -21.07 -2.99 -4.29
C SER A 44 -21.04 -1.46 -4.27
N LEU A 45 -20.14 -0.86 -3.47
CA LEU A 45 -19.85 0.57 -3.50
C LEU A 45 -18.57 0.86 -4.31
N PRO A 46 -18.55 1.93 -5.12
CA PRO A 46 -17.33 2.38 -5.77
C PRO A 46 -16.19 2.62 -4.76
N PRO A 47 -14.97 2.11 -5.00
CA PRO A 47 -13.81 2.35 -4.12
C PRO A 47 -13.54 3.84 -3.85
N ARG A 48 -13.92 4.70 -4.81
CA ARG A 48 -13.70 6.14 -4.73
C ARG A 48 -14.65 6.85 -3.76
N TYR A 49 -15.67 6.16 -3.25
CA TYR A 49 -16.58 6.67 -2.20
C TYR A 49 -16.03 6.54 -0.78
N LEU A 50 -14.77 6.14 -0.65
CA LEU A 50 -14.01 6.10 0.58
C LEU A 50 -13.27 7.43 0.82
N GLU A 51 -13.44 8.02 2.00
CA GLU A 51 -12.57 9.06 2.53
C GLU A 51 -11.81 8.55 3.76
N PHE A 52 -10.50 8.74 3.76
CA PHE A 52 -9.62 8.35 4.86
C PHE A 52 -9.22 9.56 5.69
N VAL A 53 -9.51 9.53 6.99
CA VAL A 53 -9.11 10.58 7.93
C VAL A 53 -8.02 10.02 8.83
N ASN A 54 -6.79 10.52 8.68
CA ASN A 54 -5.66 10.08 9.49
C ASN A 54 -5.68 10.76 10.87
N ILE A 55 -6.18 10.05 11.87
CA ILE A 55 -6.19 10.48 13.28
C ILE A 55 -5.10 9.77 14.11
N ARG A 56 -4.26 8.93 13.49
CA ARG A 56 -3.16 8.24 14.16
C ARG A 56 -1.82 8.92 13.94
N GLU A 57 -1.19 8.74 12.78
CA GLU A 57 0.12 9.31 12.49
C GLU A 57 0.08 10.85 12.48
N HIS A 58 -1.05 11.44 12.08
CA HIS A 58 -1.21 12.90 12.02
C HIS A 58 -1.89 13.51 13.26
N CYS A 59 -2.32 12.68 14.22
CA CYS A 59 -2.94 13.17 15.45
C CYS A 59 -2.45 12.43 16.69
N SER A 60 -2.99 11.26 17.03
CA SER A 60 -2.72 10.62 18.33
C SER A 60 -1.25 10.31 18.58
N PHE A 61 -0.44 9.97 17.57
CA PHE A 61 0.99 9.66 17.74
C PHE A 61 1.85 10.90 18.00
N VAL A 62 1.40 12.07 17.56
CA VAL A 62 2.17 13.32 17.63
C VAL A 62 1.66 14.30 18.69
N HIS A 63 0.50 14.02 19.31
CA HIS A 63 -0.11 14.80 20.41
C HIS A 63 -0.41 13.91 21.62
N GLN A 64 0.57 13.09 22.03
CA GLN A 64 0.35 12.09 23.09
C GLN A 64 0.11 12.71 24.47
N GLN A 65 0.63 13.93 24.70
CA GLN A 65 0.52 14.64 25.96
C GLN A 65 -0.68 15.60 25.99
N GLU A 66 -1.13 16.07 24.82
CA GLU A 66 -2.22 17.03 24.64
C GLU A 66 -3.53 16.33 24.22
N LYS A 67 -4.07 15.46 25.08
CA LYS A 67 -5.19 14.57 24.71
C LYS A 67 -6.48 15.30 24.36
N GLU A 68 -6.78 16.40 25.04
CA GLU A 68 -7.99 17.19 24.81
C GLU A 68 -7.91 17.88 23.44
N GLU A 69 -6.78 18.51 23.15
CA GLU A 69 -6.47 19.15 21.87
C GLU A 69 -6.38 18.12 20.74
N ALA A 70 -5.81 16.94 20.98
CA ALA A 70 -5.77 15.83 20.02
C ALA A 70 -7.18 15.34 19.68
N THR A 71 -8.07 15.28 20.67
CA THR A 71 -9.47 14.91 20.46
C THR A 71 -10.18 15.97 19.63
N GLN A 72 -10.02 17.25 19.98
CA GLN A 72 -10.61 18.36 19.23
C GLN A 72 -10.10 18.38 17.78
N LYS A 73 -8.79 18.20 17.58
CA LYS A 73 -8.18 18.08 16.26
C LYS A 73 -8.77 16.92 15.47
N SER A 74 -8.94 15.75 16.10
CA SER A 74 -9.54 14.57 15.45
C SER A 74 -10.97 14.84 15.00
N ILE A 75 -11.77 15.52 15.82
CA ILE A 75 -13.13 15.94 15.46
C ILE A 75 -13.11 16.85 14.23
N GLU A 76 -12.25 17.86 14.20
CA GLU A 76 -12.16 18.78 13.04
C GLU A 76 -11.69 18.07 11.77
N LEU A 77 -10.72 17.15 11.88
CA LEU A 77 -10.28 16.32 10.77
C LEU A 77 -11.41 15.44 10.22
N ILE A 78 -12.21 14.84 11.11
CA ILE A 78 -13.36 14.01 10.74
C ILE A 78 -14.44 14.85 10.04
N LYS A 79 -14.76 16.04 10.56
CA LYS A 79 -15.70 16.96 9.92
C LYS A 79 -15.25 17.35 8.50
N ALA A 80 -13.96 17.62 8.33
CA ALA A 80 -13.38 17.91 7.02
C ALA A 80 -13.51 16.70 6.07
N GLY A 81 -13.20 15.49 6.56
CA GLY A 81 -13.37 14.24 5.81
C GLY A 81 -14.82 13.99 5.38
N ILE A 82 -15.78 14.15 6.30
CA ILE A 82 -17.23 14.04 5.99
C ILE A 82 -17.62 15.07 4.92
N SER A 83 -17.14 16.31 5.03
CA SER A 83 -17.46 17.37 4.07
C SER A 83 -16.96 17.04 2.67
N ARG A 84 -15.75 16.46 2.57
CA ARG A 84 -15.18 15.98 1.30
C ARG A 84 -15.89 14.75 0.77
N ALA A 85 -16.25 13.79 1.63
CA ALA A 85 -16.90 12.55 1.24
C ALA A 85 -18.22 12.79 0.48
N ARG A 86 -18.95 13.84 0.85
CA ARG A 86 -20.19 14.30 0.17
C ARG A 86 -19.98 14.70 -1.30
N LEU A 87 -18.76 15.06 -1.68
CA LEU A 87 -18.39 15.51 -3.02
C LEU A 87 -17.59 14.46 -3.79
N LEU A 88 -17.40 13.26 -3.22
CA LEU A 88 -16.73 12.18 -3.93
C LEU A 88 -17.59 11.69 -5.08
N GLU A 89 -16.94 11.52 -6.22
CA GLU A 89 -17.53 11.01 -7.45
C GLU A 89 -16.92 9.65 -7.78
N ASP A 90 -17.70 8.82 -8.46
CA ASP A 90 -17.18 7.59 -9.02
C ASP A 90 -16.33 7.94 -10.25
N VAL A 91 -15.04 7.61 -10.17
CA VAL A 91 -14.09 7.88 -11.24
C VAL A 91 -13.66 6.55 -11.83
N PRO A 92 -13.99 6.30 -13.12
CA PRO A 92 -13.71 5.02 -13.74
C PRO A 92 -12.21 4.74 -13.76
N THR A 93 -11.84 3.51 -13.40
CA THR A 93 -10.47 3.04 -13.52
C THR A 93 -10.15 2.78 -14.98
N LYS A 94 -9.00 3.27 -15.45
CA LYS A 94 -8.54 3.03 -16.81
C LYS A 94 -7.69 1.77 -16.85
N THR A 95 -8.15 0.76 -17.57
CA THR A 95 -7.32 -0.40 -17.91
C THR A 95 -6.32 0.00 -18.98
N VAL A 96 -5.06 -0.37 -18.78
CA VAL A 96 -3.98 -0.14 -19.75
C VAL A 96 -3.27 -1.46 -20.04
N PRO A 97 -2.87 -1.71 -21.30
CA PRO A 97 -2.14 -2.92 -21.63
C PRO A 97 -0.78 -2.91 -20.93
N VAL A 98 -0.42 -4.03 -20.30
CA VAL A 98 0.89 -4.23 -19.69
C VAL A 98 1.73 -5.08 -20.64
N LYS A 99 2.89 -4.56 -21.02
CA LYS A 99 3.85 -5.32 -21.83
C LYS A 99 4.50 -6.40 -20.94
N PRO A 100 4.55 -7.68 -21.35
CA PRO A 100 5.12 -8.77 -20.55
C PRO A 100 6.66 -8.76 -20.62
N GLU A 101 7.27 -7.61 -20.31
CA GLU A 101 8.70 -7.42 -20.20
C GLU A 101 9.03 -6.71 -18.88
N ALA A 102 10.15 -7.05 -18.26
CA ALA A 102 10.63 -6.43 -17.03
C ALA A 102 11.98 -5.75 -17.25
N LEU A 103 12.23 -4.67 -16.50
CA LEU A 103 13.52 -4.00 -16.41
C LEU A 103 14.05 -4.15 -14.99
N VAL A 104 15.22 -4.76 -14.85
CA VAL A 104 15.95 -4.87 -13.60
C VAL A 104 17.13 -3.90 -13.64
N ILE A 105 17.22 -3.01 -12.64
CA ILE A 105 18.28 -2.01 -12.52
C ILE A 105 19.23 -2.43 -11.39
N GLY A 106 20.46 -2.75 -11.75
CA GLY A 106 21.52 -3.23 -10.86
C GLY A 106 21.74 -4.74 -11.00
N GLY A 107 22.93 -5.13 -11.45
CA GLY A 107 23.40 -6.51 -11.60
C GLY A 107 24.08 -7.06 -10.34
N GLY A 108 23.64 -6.67 -9.14
CA GLY A 108 24.04 -7.35 -7.90
C GLY A 108 23.23 -8.63 -7.65
N ILE A 109 23.53 -9.36 -6.58
CA ILE A 109 22.84 -10.62 -6.25
C ILE A 109 21.30 -10.51 -6.28
N ALA A 110 20.73 -9.47 -5.67
CA ALA A 110 19.28 -9.25 -5.66
C ALA A 110 18.69 -9.04 -7.07
N GLY A 111 19.38 -8.27 -7.92
CA GLY A 111 18.93 -8.01 -9.29
C GLY A 111 19.09 -9.24 -10.18
N LEU A 112 20.19 -9.98 -10.05
CA LEU A 112 20.42 -11.22 -10.78
C LEU A 112 19.38 -12.28 -10.43
N THR A 113 19.10 -12.50 -9.14
CA THR A 113 18.04 -13.42 -8.70
C THR A 113 16.68 -13.00 -9.26
N SER A 114 16.30 -11.72 -9.12
CA SER A 114 15.04 -11.21 -9.67
C SER A 114 14.94 -11.40 -11.19
N ALA A 115 16.04 -11.18 -11.92
CA ALA A 115 16.08 -11.33 -13.36
C ALA A 115 15.95 -12.80 -13.80
N ILE A 116 16.60 -13.72 -13.09
CA ILE A 116 16.51 -15.17 -13.34
C ILE A 116 15.09 -15.65 -13.06
N ASP A 117 14.52 -15.33 -11.89
CA ASP A 117 13.16 -15.75 -11.52
C ASP A 117 12.10 -15.28 -12.54
N LEU A 118 12.24 -14.03 -13.02
CA LEU A 118 11.35 -13.48 -14.05
C LEU A 118 11.56 -14.14 -15.42
N ALA A 119 12.81 -14.44 -15.80
CA ALA A 119 13.11 -15.12 -17.05
C ALA A 119 12.59 -16.58 -17.05
N ASP A 120 12.76 -17.29 -15.93
CA ASP A 120 12.25 -18.66 -15.75
C ASP A 120 10.72 -18.71 -15.75
N ALA A 121 10.05 -17.65 -15.28
CA ALA A 121 8.61 -17.46 -15.40
C ALA A 121 8.15 -17.09 -16.84
N GLY A 122 9.08 -16.96 -17.80
CA GLY A 122 8.80 -16.72 -19.22
C GLY A 122 8.70 -15.25 -19.62
N TYR A 123 9.06 -14.30 -18.75
CA TYR A 123 9.09 -12.89 -19.09
C TYR A 123 10.41 -12.51 -19.77
N LYS A 124 10.35 -11.60 -20.74
CA LYS A 124 11.59 -11.01 -21.28
C LYS A 124 12.13 -9.97 -20.30
N VAL A 125 13.38 -10.16 -19.88
CA VAL A 125 14.03 -9.30 -18.88
C VAL A 125 15.16 -8.49 -19.50
N HIS A 126 15.17 -7.19 -19.23
CA HIS A 126 16.28 -6.30 -19.51
C HIS A 126 17.03 -6.04 -18.21
N LEU A 127 18.32 -6.36 -18.14
CA LEU A 127 19.16 -6.08 -16.97
C LEU A 127 20.13 -4.94 -17.30
N VAL A 128 20.10 -3.87 -16.51
CA VAL A 128 21.00 -2.72 -16.68
C VAL A 128 21.89 -2.60 -15.45
N GLU A 129 23.20 -2.77 -15.64
CA GLU A 129 24.21 -2.55 -14.62
C GLU A 129 25.01 -1.28 -14.95
N LYS A 130 25.29 -0.48 -13.92
CA LYS A 130 26.04 0.76 -14.05
C LYS A 130 27.52 0.53 -14.32
N LYS A 131 28.11 -0.51 -13.72
CA LYS A 131 29.51 -0.90 -13.88
C LYS A 131 29.72 -1.75 -15.13
N THR A 132 30.98 -1.97 -15.46
CA THR A 132 31.39 -2.86 -16.55
C THR A 132 31.14 -4.35 -16.24
N THR A 133 30.89 -4.70 -14.98
CA THR A 133 30.67 -6.08 -14.53
C THR A 133 29.48 -6.17 -13.57
N ILE A 134 28.82 -7.33 -13.60
CA ILE A 134 27.79 -7.75 -12.64
C ILE A 134 28.45 -8.40 -11.39
N GLY A 135 27.65 -8.72 -10.37
CA GLY A 135 28.08 -9.32 -9.09
C GLY A 135 27.96 -8.36 -7.90
N GLY A 136 27.91 -7.04 -8.16
CA GLY A 136 27.64 -6.03 -7.15
C GLY A 136 28.68 -5.99 -6.02
N ARG A 137 28.22 -5.99 -4.76
CA ARG A 137 29.11 -6.06 -3.59
C ARG A 137 29.52 -7.49 -3.24
N MET A 138 28.69 -8.48 -3.58
CA MET A 138 28.96 -9.88 -3.28
C MET A 138 30.26 -10.32 -3.94
N SER A 139 30.49 -9.91 -5.19
CA SER A 139 31.71 -10.23 -5.93
C SER A 139 33.01 -9.60 -5.40
N GLN A 140 32.95 -8.81 -4.34
CA GLN A 140 34.11 -8.21 -3.67
C GLN A 140 34.39 -8.87 -2.31
N LEU A 141 33.51 -9.76 -1.85
CA LEU A 141 33.68 -10.48 -0.59
C LEU A 141 34.51 -11.73 -0.83
N ASP A 142 35.35 -12.11 0.13
CA ASP A 142 36.06 -13.39 0.05
C ASP A 142 35.10 -14.54 0.40
N ARG A 143 34.38 -14.40 1.53
CA ARG A 143 33.46 -15.41 2.05
C ARG A 143 32.12 -14.84 2.48
N THR A 144 31.09 -15.68 2.52
CA THR A 144 29.74 -15.33 2.96
C THR A 144 29.35 -16.08 4.22
N PHE A 145 28.99 -15.35 5.27
CA PHE A 145 28.42 -15.95 6.48
C PHE A 145 26.97 -16.42 6.22
N PRO A 146 26.45 -17.42 6.96
CA PRO A 146 27.12 -18.18 8.02
C PRO A 146 27.89 -19.41 7.52
N THR A 147 27.77 -19.77 6.25
CA THR A 147 28.32 -21.03 5.70
C THR A 147 29.81 -20.98 5.41
N ASP A 148 30.38 -19.77 5.34
CA ASP A 148 31.79 -19.52 5.00
C ASP A 148 32.16 -19.96 3.58
N ASP A 149 31.16 -20.00 2.69
CA ASP A 149 31.32 -20.27 1.26
C ASP A 149 32.00 -19.09 0.55
N CYS A 150 32.69 -19.37 -0.56
CA CYS A 150 33.19 -18.33 -1.46
C CYS A 150 32.01 -17.56 -2.10
N SER A 151 32.16 -16.25 -2.25
CA SER A 151 31.06 -15.37 -2.67
C SER A 151 30.71 -15.42 -4.16
N ILE A 152 31.68 -15.71 -5.02
CA ILE A 152 31.57 -15.87 -6.49
C ILE A 152 32.74 -16.69 -7.00
#